data_AF-A0A667G925-F1
#
_entry.id   AF-A0A667G925-F1
#
_cell.length_a   1.000
_cell.length_b   1.000
_cell.length_c   1.000
_cell.angle_alpha   90.00
_cell.angle_beta   90.00
_cell.angle_gamma   90.00
#
_symmetry.space_group_name_H-M   'P 1'
#
loop_
_entity.id
_entity.type
_entity.pdbx_description
1 polymer ?
#
loop_
_entity_poly.entity_id
_entity_poly.type
_entity_poly.pdbx_seq_one_letter_code
_entity_poly.pdbx_strand_id
1 'polypeptide(L)'
;MFGEMMKTAVTALFYCFSQLGRLAEAAPVPMMGMGTLRPSGIPQAQDASRDGCPCPMFQLSAMEATTEFVVESPDVVYGPDAIEAQYEYRTTCVSREGGVLKVYPTSTRFTFRTVRQVPRLGVMLVGWGGNNGSTLTAAVLANRLRLSWPTRTGRKEANYYGSLTQAGTVSLGLDAEGQEVFVPFSALLPMVAPDDLVFDGWDISSVNLAEAMRRAQVLDWGLQEQLWPHMESLRPRPSVYIPEFIAANQSARADNLILGTRAQQLEQIRRDIRDFRSSAGLDKVIVLWTANTERFCEVVPGLNDTAENLLRTIQLGLEVSPSTLFAVASILEGCAFLNGSPQNTLVPGALELARQRRVFVGGDDFKSGQTKVKSVLVDFLIGSGLKTMSIVSYNHLGNNDGQNLSAPPQFRSKEVSKSSVVDDMVQSNPVLYAPGEEPDHCVVIKYVPYVGDSKRALDEYTSELMLGGTNTLVLHNTCEDSLLAAPIMLDLVLLTELCQRVSFCTDADPEPQSFHSVLSLLGFLFKAPLVPPGSPVVNALFRQRSCIENILRACVGLPPQNHMLLEHKMERPGLTRGGPVVAACPVPCKKGPAPTAPNGCTGDANGHSQVDAPQMPTT
;
A
#
# COMPACT_ATOMS: atom_id res chain seq x y z
N MET A 1 6.52 -15.22 58.99
CA MET A 1 5.32 -14.95 58.16
C MET A 1 5.49 -15.20 56.66
N PHE A 2 6.69 -15.16 56.05
CA PHE A 2 6.86 -15.54 54.62
C PHE A 2 7.18 -17.03 54.36
N GLY A 3 7.56 -17.81 55.39
CA GLY A 3 7.91 -19.23 55.24
C GLY A 3 6.75 -20.23 55.33
N GLU A 4 5.62 -19.85 55.92
CA GLU A 4 4.45 -20.75 56.07
C GLU A 4 3.52 -20.71 54.85
N MET A 5 3.44 -19.60 54.11
CA MET A 5 2.64 -19.53 52.87
C MET A 5 3.19 -20.39 51.73
N MET A 6 4.51 -20.64 51.67
CA MET A 6 5.10 -21.52 50.64
C MET A 6 4.83 -23.02 50.87
N LYS A 7 4.65 -23.46 52.13
CA LYS A 7 4.36 -24.88 52.44
C LYS A 7 2.93 -25.27 52.06
N THR A 8 1.97 -24.35 52.14
CA THR A 8 0.57 -24.60 51.79
C THR A 8 0.37 -24.70 50.27
N ALA A 9 1.12 -23.92 49.48
CA ALA A 9 1.03 -23.96 48.01
C ALA A 9 1.62 -25.24 47.39
N VAL A 10 2.73 -25.76 47.94
CA VAL A 10 3.37 -27.00 47.43
C VAL A 10 2.55 -28.25 47.79
N THR A 11 1.82 -28.23 48.90
CA THR A 11 0.98 -29.36 49.33
C THR A 11 -0.32 -29.47 48.51
N ALA A 12 -0.87 -28.33 48.04
CA ALA A 12 -2.05 -28.31 47.17
C ALA A 12 -1.76 -28.84 45.75
N LEU A 13 -0.56 -28.58 45.22
CA LEU A 13 -0.11 -29.08 43.91
C LEU A 13 0.07 -30.61 43.88
N PHE A 14 0.52 -31.22 44.97
CA PHE A 14 0.65 -32.70 45.06
C PHE A 14 -0.69 -33.42 45.15
N TYR A 15 -1.72 -32.79 45.73
CA TYR A 15 -3.04 -33.39 45.88
C TYR A 15 -3.80 -33.47 44.54
N CYS A 16 -3.66 -32.47 43.67
CA CYS A 16 -4.25 -32.47 42.33
C CYS A 16 -3.61 -33.52 41.39
N PHE A 17 -2.31 -33.78 41.49
CA PHE A 17 -1.66 -34.82 40.68
C PHE A 17 -2.02 -36.25 41.11
N SER A 18 -2.34 -36.49 42.40
CA SER A 18 -2.74 -37.83 42.87
C SER A 18 -4.15 -38.29 42.45
N GLN A 19 -5.01 -37.35 42.02
CA GLN A 19 -6.39 -37.65 41.59
C GLN A 19 -6.49 -38.00 40.10
N LEU A 20 -5.52 -37.58 39.27
CA LEU A 20 -5.46 -37.93 37.84
C LEU A 20 -4.88 -39.33 37.57
N GLY A 21 -4.23 -39.96 38.55
CA GLY A 21 -3.65 -41.30 38.44
C GLY A 21 -4.57 -42.47 38.83
N ARG A 22 -5.86 -42.25 39.10
CA ARG A 22 -6.79 -43.27 39.61
C ARG A 22 -7.93 -43.67 38.65
N LEU A 23 -7.81 -43.41 37.35
CA LEU A 23 -8.84 -43.78 36.35
C LEU A 23 -8.34 -44.71 35.24
N ALA A 24 -7.19 -45.36 35.40
CA ALA A 24 -6.69 -46.32 34.43
C ALA A 24 -6.12 -47.55 35.13
N GLU A 25 -6.98 -48.46 35.60
CA GLU A 25 -6.62 -49.87 35.82
C GLU A 25 -7.88 -50.72 36.11
N ALA A 26 -8.34 -51.47 35.11
CA ALA A 26 -9.11 -52.70 35.32
C ALA A 26 -8.99 -53.64 34.10
N ALA A 27 -8.44 -54.83 34.39
CA ALA A 27 -8.48 -56.12 33.67
C ALA A 27 -7.31 -56.52 32.72
N PRO A 28 -6.93 -57.82 32.69
CA PRO A 28 -5.52 -58.26 32.59
C PRO A 28 -5.12 -59.12 31.35
N VAL A 29 -3.85 -59.01 30.93
CA VAL A 29 -2.79 -60.05 30.62
C VAL A 29 -3.22 -61.35 29.89
N PRO A 30 -2.53 -61.86 28.81
CA PRO A 30 -1.11 -62.21 28.87
C PRO A 30 -0.19 -62.01 27.64
N MET A 31 1.11 -61.92 27.98
CA MET A 31 2.29 -61.97 27.11
C MET A 31 2.65 -63.39 26.66
N MET A 32 3.05 -63.52 25.39
CA MET A 32 4.07 -64.43 24.81
C MET A 32 4.40 -63.86 23.42
N GLY A 33 5.60 -63.73 22.88
CA GLY A 33 6.96 -64.09 23.27
C GLY A 33 7.94 -63.44 22.27
N MET A 34 9.22 -63.44 22.61
CA MET A 34 10.34 -62.84 21.85
C MET A 34 10.54 -63.43 20.45
N GLY A 35 11.10 -62.63 19.52
CA GLY A 35 11.66 -63.18 18.28
C GLY A 35 12.19 -62.16 17.26
N THR A 36 13.42 -61.70 17.46
CA THR A 36 14.49 -61.46 16.45
C THR A 36 14.17 -60.88 15.06
N LEU A 37 14.75 -59.70 14.79
CA LEU A 37 15.02 -59.12 13.45
C LEU A 37 16.14 -59.87 12.70
N ARG A 38 15.94 -60.14 11.39
CA ARG A 38 16.85 -59.80 10.26
C ARG A 38 16.26 -60.19 8.88
N PRO A 39 16.77 -59.63 7.77
CA PRO A 39 16.00 -59.27 6.58
C PRO A 39 16.20 -60.23 5.38
N SER A 40 15.18 -60.31 4.53
CA SER A 40 15.23 -60.81 3.15
C SER A 40 13.87 -60.46 2.52
N GLY A 41 13.70 -60.06 1.26
CA GLY A 41 14.57 -59.90 0.12
C GLY A 41 13.73 -59.20 -0.96
N ILE A 42 14.40 -58.58 -1.93
CA ILE A 42 13.79 -58.05 -3.15
C ILE A 42 13.37 -59.25 -4.02
N PRO A 43 12.20 -59.19 -4.68
CA PRO A 43 12.21 -59.34 -6.13
C PRO A 43 11.41 -58.26 -6.85
N GLN A 44 11.88 -57.98 -8.06
CA GLN A 44 11.37 -57.01 -9.04
C GLN A 44 10.00 -57.38 -9.59
N ALA A 45 9.22 -56.31 -9.81
CA ALA A 45 8.32 -55.99 -10.93
C ALA A 45 7.62 -57.11 -11.71
N GLN A 46 6.28 -57.01 -11.76
CA GLN A 46 5.48 -57.21 -12.98
C GLN A 46 4.17 -56.42 -12.90
N ASP A 47 3.82 -55.83 -14.05
CA ASP A 47 2.67 -54.97 -14.33
C ASP A 47 1.31 -55.56 -13.93
N ALA A 48 0.45 -54.69 -13.38
CA ALA A 48 -1.00 -54.77 -13.57
C ALA A 48 -1.64 -53.39 -13.34
N SER A 49 -1.96 -52.72 -14.44
CA SER A 49 -2.90 -51.61 -14.51
C SER A 49 -4.28 -52.00 -13.98
N ARG A 50 -4.87 -51.19 -13.08
CA ARG A 50 -6.23 -50.65 -13.19
C ARG A 50 -6.65 -49.82 -11.96
N ASP A 51 -7.15 -48.64 -12.26
CA ASP A 51 -8.18 -47.88 -11.56
C ASP A 51 -7.87 -47.31 -10.16
N GLY A 52 -7.29 -46.11 -10.17
CA GLY A 52 -7.23 -45.19 -9.04
C GLY A 52 -7.52 -43.76 -9.50
N CYS A 53 -8.72 -43.28 -9.16
CA CYS A 53 -9.24 -41.91 -9.25
C CYS A 53 -8.19 -40.78 -9.37
N PRO A 54 -8.26 -39.88 -10.38
CA PRO A 54 -7.40 -38.70 -10.38
C PRO A 54 -7.98 -37.66 -9.42
N CYS A 55 -7.35 -37.51 -8.25
CA CYS A 55 -7.42 -36.25 -7.52
C CYS A 55 -6.92 -35.14 -8.45
N PRO A 56 -7.62 -34.01 -8.61
CA PRO A 56 -7.13 -32.91 -9.42
C PRO A 56 -5.93 -32.31 -8.71
N MET A 57 -4.74 -32.72 -9.14
CA MET A 57 -3.52 -31.99 -8.91
C MET A 57 -3.72 -30.67 -9.65
N PHE A 58 -4.07 -29.61 -8.91
CA PHE A 58 -3.96 -28.24 -9.41
C PHE A 58 -2.47 -28.01 -9.66
N GLN A 59 -2.00 -28.43 -10.83
CA GLN A 59 -0.82 -27.86 -11.45
C GLN A 59 -1.18 -26.40 -11.68
N LEU A 60 -0.72 -25.54 -10.77
CA LEU A 60 -0.51 -24.12 -11.04
C LEU A 60 0.45 -24.07 -12.23
N SER A 61 -0.14 -24.09 -13.42
CA SER A 61 0.50 -23.64 -14.64
C SER A 61 1.13 -22.29 -14.31
N ALA A 62 2.43 -22.16 -14.63
CA ALA A 62 3.10 -20.88 -14.67
C ALA A 62 2.16 -19.87 -15.34
N MET A 63 1.95 -18.72 -14.69
CA MET A 63 1.10 -17.64 -15.19
C MET A 63 1.39 -17.46 -16.68
N GLU A 64 0.37 -17.74 -17.50
CA GLU A 64 0.42 -17.44 -18.92
C GLU A 64 0.83 -15.98 -19.09
N ALA A 65 1.64 -15.75 -20.13
CA ALA A 65 2.18 -14.47 -20.53
C ALA A 65 1.18 -13.32 -20.32
N THR A 66 1.67 -12.20 -19.76
CA THR A 66 1.06 -10.87 -19.72
C THR A 66 -0.30 -10.81 -20.44
N THR A 67 -1.38 -10.99 -19.69
CA THR A 67 -2.74 -10.82 -20.22
C THR A 67 -2.91 -9.34 -20.55
N GLU A 68 -2.54 -8.97 -21.77
CA GLU A 68 -2.74 -7.64 -22.29
C GLU A 68 -4.25 -7.44 -22.48
N PHE A 69 -4.81 -6.41 -21.85
CA PHE A 69 -6.19 -6.02 -22.08
C PHE A 69 -6.22 -4.62 -22.69
N VAL A 70 -7.24 -4.38 -23.51
CA VAL A 70 -7.47 -3.10 -24.19
C VAL A 70 -8.90 -2.69 -23.91
N VAL A 71 -9.09 -1.42 -23.53
CA VAL A 71 -10.43 -0.86 -23.36
C VAL A 71 -10.89 -0.29 -24.69
N GLU A 72 -11.84 -0.97 -25.33
CA GLU A 72 -12.49 -0.47 -26.55
C GLU A 72 -13.58 0.53 -26.18
N SER A 73 -13.23 1.82 -26.19
CA SER A 73 -14.17 2.92 -25.90
C SER A 73 -13.88 4.12 -26.81
N PRO A 74 -14.90 4.86 -27.30
CA PRO A 74 -14.69 6.10 -28.03
C PRO A 74 -13.98 7.18 -27.19
N ASP A 75 -14.00 7.03 -25.87
CA ASP A 75 -13.39 7.95 -24.92
C ASP A 75 -11.92 7.63 -24.62
N VAL A 76 -11.36 6.57 -25.20
CA VAL A 76 -9.98 6.12 -24.94
C VAL A 76 -9.20 5.98 -26.24
N VAL A 77 -8.01 6.58 -26.29
CA VAL A 77 -7.10 6.50 -27.42
C VAL A 77 -5.75 5.94 -26.96
N TYR A 78 -5.39 4.77 -27.48
CA TYR A 78 -4.08 4.16 -27.28
C TYR A 78 -3.11 4.61 -28.39
N GLY A 79 -2.42 5.73 -28.17
CA GLY A 79 -1.37 6.22 -29.07
C GLY A 79 -0.03 5.51 -28.86
N PRO A 80 0.97 5.77 -29.74
CA PRO A 80 2.32 5.24 -29.58
C PRO A 80 2.99 5.76 -28.30
N ASP A 81 2.81 7.05 -27.97
CA ASP A 81 3.50 7.70 -26.86
C ASP A 81 2.70 7.72 -25.55
N ALA A 82 1.37 7.75 -25.63
CA ALA A 82 0.49 7.95 -24.49
C ALA A 82 -0.86 7.25 -24.65
N ILE A 83 -1.48 6.94 -23.51
CA ILE A 83 -2.89 6.59 -23.39
C ILE A 83 -3.64 7.87 -23.01
N GLU A 84 -4.62 8.26 -23.80
CA GLU A 84 -5.51 9.38 -23.49
C GLU A 84 -6.91 8.85 -23.18
N ALA A 85 -7.50 9.29 -22.08
CA ALA A 85 -8.82 8.86 -21.64
C ALA A 85 -9.68 10.04 -21.19
N GLN A 86 -10.86 10.19 -21.78
CA GLN A 86 -11.90 11.06 -21.24
C GLN A 86 -12.62 10.30 -20.12
N TYR A 87 -12.78 10.95 -18.98
CA TYR A 87 -13.35 10.32 -17.80
C TYR A 87 -14.30 11.27 -17.08
N GLU A 88 -15.53 10.82 -16.82
CA GLU A 88 -16.53 11.58 -16.09
C GLU A 88 -16.41 11.32 -14.58
N TYR A 89 -15.79 12.24 -13.84
CA TYR A 89 -15.66 12.15 -12.39
C TYR A 89 -16.96 12.63 -11.71
N ARG A 90 -17.72 11.69 -11.18
CA ARG A 90 -18.97 11.95 -10.44
C ARG A 90 -18.72 11.94 -8.94
N THR A 91 -19.19 12.97 -8.25
CA THR A 91 -19.10 13.11 -6.79
C THR A 91 -20.34 13.84 -6.24
N THR A 92 -20.37 14.10 -4.93
CA THR A 92 -21.46 14.82 -4.28
C THR A 92 -20.93 15.97 -3.43
N CYS A 93 -21.61 17.12 -3.50
CA CYS A 93 -21.42 18.23 -2.59
C CYS A 93 -22.56 18.25 -1.56
N VAL A 94 -22.24 18.51 -0.30
CA VAL A 94 -23.22 18.50 0.80
C VAL A 94 -23.20 19.86 1.51
N SER A 95 -24.38 20.49 1.66
CA SER A 95 -24.57 21.70 2.47
C SER A 95 -25.58 21.45 3.60
N ARG A 96 -25.48 22.22 4.69
CA ARG A 96 -26.45 22.19 5.79
C ARG A 96 -27.21 23.53 5.82
N GLU A 97 -28.50 23.48 5.58
CA GLU A 97 -29.38 24.67 5.55
C GLU A 97 -30.63 24.41 6.40
N GLY A 98 -30.86 25.23 7.43
CA GLY A 98 -32.02 25.08 8.31
C GLY A 98 -32.11 23.73 9.04
N GLY A 99 -30.96 23.09 9.32
CA GLY A 99 -30.91 21.76 9.94
C GLY A 99 -31.06 20.58 8.96
N VAL A 100 -31.36 20.84 7.68
CA VAL A 100 -31.46 19.82 6.63
C VAL A 100 -30.15 19.70 5.87
N LEU A 101 -29.73 18.46 5.56
CA LEU A 101 -28.62 18.20 4.65
C LEU A 101 -29.14 18.23 3.21
N LYS A 102 -28.64 19.16 2.40
CA LYS A 102 -28.89 19.20 0.96
C LYS A 102 -27.70 18.57 0.24
N VAL A 103 -27.98 17.61 -0.65
CA VAL A 103 -26.97 16.83 -1.38
C VAL A 103 -27.10 17.13 -2.87
N TYR A 104 -26.00 17.57 -3.48
CA TYR A 104 -25.93 17.96 -4.88
C TYR A 104 -24.97 17.02 -5.62
N PRO A 105 -25.48 16.10 -6.45
CA PRO A 105 -24.62 15.33 -7.35
C PRO A 105 -23.92 16.27 -8.33
N THR A 106 -22.61 16.12 -8.46
CA THR A 106 -21.79 16.90 -9.38
C THR A 106 -21.00 15.98 -10.28
N SER A 107 -20.72 16.48 -11.48
CA SER A 107 -19.94 15.77 -12.48
C SER A 107 -18.90 16.72 -13.07
N THR A 108 -17.68 16.24 -13.26
CA THR A 108 -16.59 16.98 -13.88
C THR A 108 -15.88 16.07 -14.85
N ARG A 109 -15.77 16.52 -16.10
CA ARG A 109 -15.05 15.76 -17.12
C ARG A 109 -13.56 16.04 -17.04
N PHE A 110 -12.80 14.96 -16.92
CA PHE A 110 -11.34 14.95 -16.94
C PHE A 110 -10.85 14.39 -18.28
N THR A 111 -9.72 14.89 -18.74
CA THR A 111 -8.92 14.23 -19.78
C THR A 111 -7.62 13.78 -19.13
N PHE A 112 -7.45 12.46 -18.94
CA PHE A 112 -6.22 11.85 -18.47
C PHE A 112 -5.29 11.58 -19.64
N ARG A 113 -3.99 11.80 -19.42
CA ARG A 113 -2.91 11.42 -20.34
C ARG A 113 -1.83 10.70 -19.57
N THR A 114 -1.58 9.45 -19.93
CA THR A 114 -0.56 8.59 -19.33
C THR A 114 0.52 8.25 -20.35
N VAL A 115 1.76 8.68 -20.10
CA VAL A 115 2.90 8.34 -20.96
C VAL A 115 3.20 6.84 -20.89
N ARG A 116 3.34 6.17 -22.04
CA ARG A 116 3.55 4.71 -22.14
C ARG A 116 5.00 4.29 -21.98
N GLN A 117 5.94 5.14 -22.37
CA GLN A 117 7.38 4.87 -22.24
C GLN A 117 7.75 4.71 -20.76
N VAL A 118 8.20 3.52 -20.40
CA VAL A 118 8.68 3.19 -19.06
C VAL A 118 10.15 3.62 -18.96
N PRO A 119 10.56 4.39 -17.92
CA PRO A 119 11.92 4.87 -17.77
C PRO A 119 12.85 3.80 -17.20
N ARG A 120 14.15 3.95 -17.43
CA ARG A 120 15.17 3.28 -16.62
C ARG A 120 15.21 3.93 -15.24
N LEU A 121 14.72 3.20 -14.25
CA LEU A 121 14.49 3.73 -12.90
C LEU A 121 15.58 3.31 -11.92
N GLY A 122 16.19 4.30 -11.28
CA GLY A 122 17.05 4.10 -10.12
C GLY A 122 16.32 4.35 -8.80
N VAL A 123 16.67 3.57 -7.78
CA VAL A 123 16.18 3.73 -6.41
C VAL A 123 17.36 3.93 -5.49
N MET A 124 17.39 5.06 -4.80
CA MET A 124 18.40 5.32 -3.77
C MET A 124 17.81 5.16 -2.38
N LEU A 125 18.33 4.20 -1.62
CA LEU A 125 17.84 3.87 -0.28
C LEU A 125 18.70 4.55 0.79
N VAL A 126 18.08 5.38 1.64
CA VAL A 126 18.74 5.82 2.87
C VAL A 126 18.56 4.71 3.91
N GLY A 127 19.66 4.16 4.42
CA GLY A 127 19.66 2.91 5.21
C GLY A 127 19.73 1.66 4.35
N TRP A 128 20.47 1.71 3.22
CA TRP A 128 20.54 0.61 2.24
C TRP A 128 21.06 -0.71 2.85
N GLY A 129 22.01 -0.64 3.78
CA GLY A 129 22.55 -1.79 4.51
C GLY A 129 21.72 -2.20 5.73
N GLY A 130 20.52 -1.63 5.93
CA GLY A 130 19.55 -2.08 6.93
C GLY A 130 18.78 -3.33 6.47
N ASN A 131 17.99 -3.92 7.37
CA ASN A 131 17.23 -5.15 7.09
C ASN A 131 16.37 -5.03 5.83
N ASN A 132 15.57 -3.96 5.74
CA ASN A 132 14.70 -3.68 4.59
C ASN A 132 15.49 -3.46 3.30
N GLY A 133 16.54 -2.64 3.34
CA GLY A 133 17.33 -2.29 2.15
C GLY A 133 18.07 -3.48 1.55
N SER A 134 18.68 -4.32 2.39
CA SER A 134 19.30 -5.56 1.94
C SER A 134 18.27 -6.56 1.42
N THR A 135 17.10 -6.66 2.08
CA THR A 135 16.03 -7.59 1.69
C THR A 135 15.40 -7.21 0.35
N LEU A 136 15.10 -5.94 0.11
CA LEU A 136 14.55 -5.48 -1.17
C LEU A 136 15.54 -5.73 -2.32
N THR A 137 16.82 -5.39 -2.11
CA THR A 137 17.86 -5.62 -3.13
C THR A 137 18.01 -7.11 -3.43
N ALA A 138 18.04 -7.95 -2.40
CA ALA A 138 18.09 -9.41 -2.53
C ALA A 138 16.86 -9.98 -3.26
N ALA A 139 15.65 -9.49 -2.94
CA ALA A 139 14.42 -9.94 -3.57
C ALA A 139 14.41 -9.63 -5.08
N VAL A 140 14.83 -8.42 -5.48
CA VAL A 140 14.92 -8.06 -6.91
C VAL A 140 15.96 -8.90 -7.63
N LEU A 141 17.15 -9.09 -7.03
CA LEU A 141 18.20 -9.93 -7.62
C LEU A 141 17.75 -11.39 -7.75
N ALA A 142 17.10 -11.95 -6.73
CA ALA A 142 16.63 -13.33 -6.74
C ALA A 142 15.58 -13.58 -7.83
N ASN A 143 14.64 -12.63 -8.03
CA ASN A 143 13.64 -12.71 -9.10
C ASN A 143 14.28 -12.55 -10.48
N ARG A 144 15.14 -11.54 -10.67
CA ARG A 144 15.89 -11.32 -11.93
C ARG A 144 16.69 -12.55 -12.35
N LEU A 145 17.34 -13.22 -11.38
CA LEU A 145 18.13 -14.43 -11.59
C LEU A 145 17.29 -15.72 -11.61
N ARG A 146 15.97 -15.62 -11.40
CA ARG A 146 15.02 -16.75 -11.32
C ARG A 146 15.48 -17.84 -10.35
N LEU A 147 15.98 -17.41 -9.19
CA LEU A 147 16.54 -18.32 -8.20
C LEU A 147 15.46 -19.18 -7.56
N SER A 148 15.87 -20.39 -7.19
CA SER A 148 15.06 -21.29 -6.38
C SER A 148 15.96 -22.10 -5.45
N TRP A 149 15.51 -22.30 -4.21
CA TRP A 149 16.32 -22.88 -3.14
C TRP A 149 15.54 -23.95 -2.38
N PRO A 150 16.21 -25.02 -1.91
CA PRO A 150 15.58 -25.99 -1.05
C PRO A 150 15.32 -25.38 0.33
N THR A 151 14.16 -25.68 0.91
CA THR A 151 13.84 -25.39 2.31
C THR A 151 13.39 -26.68 2.98
N ARG A 152 13.20 -26.65 4.31
CA ARG A 152 12.68 -27.81 5.07
C ARG A 152 11.32 -28.31 4.57
N THR A 153 10.53 -27.45 3.92
CA THR A 153 9.17 -27.76 3.44
C THR A 153 9.09 -27.95 1.93
N GLY A 154 10.25 -28.06 1.26
CA GLY A 154 10.33 -28.22 -0.20
C GLY A 154 11.07 -27.08 -0.88
N ARG A 155 11.14 -27.13 -2.20
CA ARG A 155 11.78 -26.08 -3.01
C ARG A 155 10.91 -24.82 -3.00
N LYS A 156 11.54 -23.66 -2.84
CA LYS A 156 10.93 -22.33 -3.00
C LYS A 156 11.53 -21.64 -4.21
N GLU A 157 10.74 -20.76 -4.83
CA GLU A 157 11.13 -19.96 -5.98
C GLU A 157 10.99 -18.48 -5.63
N ALA A 158 11.87 -17.65 -6.19
CA ALA A 158 11.79 -16.21 -6.05
C ALA A 158 10.43 -15.69 -6.58
N ASN A 159 9.84 -14.75 -5.84
CA ASN A 159 8.57 -14.11 -6.19
C ASN A 159 8.50 -12.73 -5.52
N TYR A 160 7.44 -11.98 -5.81
CA TYR A 160 7.14 -10.68 -5.22
C TYR A 160 5.86 -10.70 -4.35
N TYR A 161 5.60 -11.81 -3.65
CA TYR A 161 4.43 -11.88 -2.77
C TYR A 161 4.44 -10.78 -1.70
N GLY A 162 3.24 -10.27 -1.40
CA GLY A 162 3.05 -9.12 -0.51
C GLY A 162 3.02 -7.76 -1.21
N SER A 163 3.47 -7.68 -2.48
CA SER A 163 3.34 -6.48 -3.31
C SER A 163 1.95 -6.40 -3.93
N LEU A 164 1.28 -5.26 -3.80
CA LEU A 164 0.01 -4.96 -4.46
C LEU A 164 0.18 -4.95 -5.98
N THR A 165 1.23 -4.30 -6.47
CA THR A 165 1.43 -4.13 -7.92
C THR A 165 1.81 -5.44 -8.61
N GLN A 166 2.59 -6.30 -7.95
CA GLN A 166 3.13 -7.52 -8.56
C GLN A 166 2.31 -8.77 -8.30
N ALA A 167 1.62 -8.86 -7.15
CA ALA A 167 0.84 -10.04 -6.77
C ALA A 167 -0.66 -9.74 -6.58
N GLY A 168 -1.08 -8.47 -6.67
CA GLY A 168 -2.49 -8.09 -6.63
C GLY A 168 -3.18 -8.26 -7.98
N THR A 169 -4.50 -8.36 -7.93
CA THR A 169 -5.39 -8.37 -9.10
C THR A 169 -6.47 -7.30 -8.98
N VAL A 170 -7.05 -6.96 -10.13
CA VAL A 170 -8.18 -6.04 -10.27
C VAL A 170 -9.24 -6.68 -11.17
N SER A 171 -10.50 -6.52 -10.80
CA SER A 171 -11.65 -6.97 -11.59
C SER A 171 -11.93 -6.00 -12.74
N LEU A 172 -11.93 -6.47 -13.97
CA LEU A 172 -12.33 -5.67 -15.13
C LEU A 172 -13.86 -5.59 -15.26
N GLY A 173 -14.57 -6.64 -14.87
CA GLY A 173 -16.01 -6.77 -15.01
C GLY A 173 -16.41 -8.24 -15.18
N LEU A 174 -17.57 -8.47 -15.80
CA LEU A 174 -18.10 -9.81 -16.07
C LEU A 174 -17.88 -10.19 -17.54
N ASP A 175 -17.59 -11.46 -17.82
CA ASP A 175 -17.56 -12.02 -19.17
C ASP A 175 -18.97 -12.35 -19.72
N ALA A 176 -19.02 -12.96 -20.90
CA ALA A 176 -20.26 -13.35 -21.57
C ALA A 176 -21.07 -14.37 -20.75
N GLU A 177 -20.40 -15.21 -19.98
CA GLU A 177 -20.94 -16.24 -19.08
C GLU A 177 -21.32 -15.67 -17.70
N GLY A 178 -20.93 -14.42 -17.41
CA GLY A 178 -21.19 -13.75 -16.14
C GLY A 178 -20.22 -14.10 -15.03
N GLN A 179 -19.05 -14.63 -15.37
CA GLN A 179 -17.94 -14.80 -14.44
C GLN A 179 -17.12 -13.52 -14.36
N GLU A 180 -16.59 -13.24 -13.19
CA GLU A 180 -15.76 -12.07 -12.97
C GLU A 180 -14.36 -12.28 -13.54
N VAL A 181 -13.91 -11.34 -14.36
CA VAL A 181 -12.61 -11.37 -15.03
C VAL A 181 -11.61 -10.51 -14.27
N PHE A 182 -10.54 -11.13 -13.81
CA PHE A 182 -9.45 -10.46 -13.10
C PHE A 182 -8.19 -10.39 -13.96
N VAL A 183 -7.50 -9.26 -13.86
CA VAL A 183 -6.16 -9.06 -14.44
C VAL A 183 -5.15 -8.73 -13.34
N PRO A 184 -3.85 -8.98 -13.56
CA PRO A 184 -2.80 -8.48 -12.68
C PRO A 184 -2.90 -6.97 -12.48
N PHE A 185 -2.63 -6.48 -11.26
CA PHE A 185 -2.72 -5.05 -10.94
C PHE A 185 -1.79 -4.21 -11.84
N SER A 186 -0.58 -4.72 -12.10
CA SER A 186 0.40 -4.11 -13.00
C SER A 186 -0.02 -4.06 -14.47
N ALA A 187 -1.05 -4.81 -14.88
CA ALA A 187 -1.55 -4.79 -16.26
C ALA A 187 -2.41 -3.57 -16.57
N LEU A 188 -2.93 -2.85 -15.56
CA LEU A 188 -3.82 -1.68 -15.76
C LEU A 188 -3.16 -0.56 -16.56
N LEU A 189 -1.87 -0.31 -16.34
CA LEU A 189 -1.07 0.70 -17.04
C LEU A 189 0.38 0.21 -17.20
N PRO A 190 1.10 0.63 -18.25
CA PRO A 190 2.52 0.31 -18.39
C PRO A 190 3.31 0.75 -17.14
N MET A 191 4.00 -0.20 -16.50
CA MET A 191 4.71 -0.01 -15.24
C MET A 191 6.15 -0.50 -15.37
N VAL A 192 7.06 0.10 -14.60
CA VAL A 192 8.44 -0.42 -14.46
C VAL A 192 8.38 -1.85 -13.94
N ALA A 193 9.09 -2.76 -14.60
CA ALA A 193 9.26 -4.11 -14.07
C ALA A 193 10.21 -4.05 -12.86
N PRO A 194 9.89 -4.67 -11.71
CA PRO A 194 10.77 -4.72 -10.55
C PRO A 194 12.18 -5.20 -10.87
N ASP A 195 12.29 -6.16 -11.80
CA ASP A 195 13.54 -6.75 -12.24
C ASP A 195 14.46 -5.75 -12.97
N ASP A 196 13.95 -4.61 -13.43
CA ASP A 196 14.73 -3.57 -14.12
C ASP A 196 15.23 -2.47 -13.16
N LEU A 197 14.85 -2.52 -11.89
CA LEU A 197 15.29 -1.53 -10.90
C LEU A 197 16.80 -1.60 -10.67
N VAL A 198 17.43 -0.42 -10.63
CA VAL A 198 18.82 -0.25 -10.23
C VAL A 198 18.87 0.34 -8.83
N PHE A 199 19.64 -0.27 -7.93
CA PHE A 199 19.77 0.19 -6.54
C PHE A 199 21.13 0.81 -6.28
N ASP A 200 21.12 1.90 -5.52
CA ASP A 200 22.26 2.50 -4.83
C ASP A 200 21.73 3.08 -3.51
N GLY A 201 22.55 3.73 -2.71
CA GLY A 201 22.07 4.38 -1.50
C GLY A 201 23.16 4.61 -0.47
N TRP A 202 22.71 5.02 0.70
CA TRP A 202 23.57 5.44 1.78
C TRP A 202 23.33 4.60 3.02
N ASP A 203 24.36 4.40 3.82
CA ASP A 203 24.23 3.85 5.14
C ASP A 203 25.34 4.40 6.04
N ILE A 204 25.02 4.63 7.31
CA ILE A 204 26.03 4.99 8.32
C ILE A 204 27.00 3.84 8.59
N SER A 205 26.66 2.62 8.18
CA SER A 205 27.52 1.43 8.22
C SER A 205 28.18 1.16 6.86
N SER A 206 29.48 0.86 6.85
CA SER A 206 30.30 0.57 5.66
C SER A 206 30.13 -0.86 5.12
N VAL A 207 29.37 -1.69 5.83
CA VAL A 207 29.14 -3.10 5.56
C VAL A 207 28.47 -3.29 4.20
N ASN A 208 29.00 -4.22 3.39
CA ASN A 208 28.45 -4.51 2.07
C ASN A 208 27.10 -5.25 2.15
N LEU A 209 26.36 -5.34 1.05
CA LEU A 209 25.01 -5.90 1.12
C LEU A 209 24.93 -7.40 1.38
N ALA A 210 25.96 -8.19 1.02
CA ALA A 210 25.98 -9.62 1.38
C ALA A 210 26.15 -9.81 2.90
N GLU A 211 27.05 -9.04 3.51
CA GLU A 211 27.22 -9.01 4.96
C GLU A 211 25.99 -8.40 5.67
N ALA A 212 25.37 -7.37 5.10
CA ALA A 212 24.15 -6.78 5.62
C ALA A 212 22.98 -7.78 5.60
N MET A 213 22.81 -8.53 4.50
CA MET A 213 21.84 -9.61 4.37
C MET A 213 22.07 -10.70 5.43
N ARG A 214 23.34 -11.09 5.65
CA ARG A 214 23.69 -12.05 6.72
C ARG A 214 23.34 -11.51 8.10
N ARG A 215 23.69 -10.26 8.39
CA ARG A 215 23.40 -9.58 9.66
C ARG A 215 21.91 -9.44 9.91
N ALA A 216 21.12 -9.19 8.87
CA ALA A 216 19.68 -9.00 8.97
C ALA A 216 18.93 -10.29 9.35
N GLN A 217 19.49 -11.47 9.01
CA GLN A 217 18.92 -12.79 9.32
C GLN A 217 17.47 -12.98 8.84
N VAL A 218 17.11 -12.35 7.71
CA VAL A 218 15.76 -12.40 7.14
C VAL A 218 15.57 -13.58 6.19
N LEU A 219 16.52 -13.78 5.28
CA LEU A 219 16.39 -14.74 4.18
C LEU A 219 16.89 -16.13 4.57
N ASP A 220 16.37 -17.17 3.91
CA ASP A 220 16.88 -18.53 4.08
C ASP A 220 18.37 -18.62 3.72
N TRP A 221 19.12 -19.40 4.48
CA TRP A 221 20.57 -19.53 4.30
C TRP A 221 20.94 -19.96 2.87
N GLY A 222 20.21 -20.91 2.27
CA GLY A 222 20.51 -21.40 0.92
C GLY A 222 20.28 -20.35 -0.17
N LEU A 223 19.39 -19.38 0.08
CA LEU A 223 19.23 -18.21 -0.79
C LEU A 223 20.36 -17.19 -0.56
N GLN A 224 20.76 -16.97 0.70
CA GLN A 224 21.87 -16.06 1.02
C GLN A 224 23.17 -16.47 0.31
N GLU A 225 23.51 -17.77 0.28
CA GLU A 225 24.70 -18.27 -0.41
C GLU A 225 24.65 -18.00 -1.92
N GLN A 226 23.49 -18.22 -2.55
CA GLN A 226 23.31 -17.96 -3.98
C GLN A 226 23.41 -16.47 -4.33
N LEU A 227 22.96 -15.59 -3.42
CA LEU A 227 22.99 -14.15 -3.62
C LEU A 227 24.32 -13.49 -3.24
N TRP A 228 25.14 -14.14 -2.42
CA TRP A 228 26.43 -13.61 -1.94
C TRP A 228 27.29 -12.98 -3.05
N PRO A 229 27.62 -13.68 -4.16
CA PRO A 229 28.49 -13.13 -5.20
C PRO A 229 27.88 -11.91 -5.93
N HIS A 230 26.56 -11.73 -5.85
CA HIS A 230 25.85 -10.61 -6.47
C HIS A 230 25.70 -9.40 -5.54
N MET A 231 25.81 -9.60 -4.22
CA MET A 231 25.57 -8.56 -3.21
C MET A 231 26.86 -8.05 -2.55
N GLU A 232 27.96 -8.81 -2.62
CA GLU A 232 29.23 -8.46 -1.95
C GLU A 232 29.88 -7.19 -2.53
N SER A 233 29.71 -6.94 -3.82
CA SER A 233 30.21 -5.73 -4.50
C SER A 233 29.36 -4.48 -4.24
N LEU A 234 28.14 -4.65 -3.74
CA LEU A 234 27.21 -3.56 -3.48
C LEU A 234 27.50 -2.96 -2.09
N ARG A 235 28.07 -1.75 -2.08
CA ARG A 235 28.46 -1.05 -0.85
C ARG A 235 27.68 0.26 -0.70
N PRO A 236 27.10 0.53 0.48
CA PRO A 236 26.47 1.82 0.72
C PRO A 236 27.47 2.97 0.67
N ARG A 237 27.04 4.10 0.10
CA ARG A 237 27.74 5.38 0.18
C ARG A 237 27.75 5.89 1.64
N PRO A 238 28.74 6.72 2.04
CA PRO A 238 28.75 7.35 3.35
C PRO A 238 27.47 8.16 3.60
N SER A 239 26.89 8.09 4.79
CA SER A 239 25.63 8.78 5.11
C SER A 239 25.80 9.90 6.13
N VAL A 240 24.77 10.73 6.31
CA VAL A 240 24.74 11.74 7.37
C VAL A 240 24.35 11.07 8.69
N TYR A 241 25.18 11.25 9.72
CA TYR A 241 24.91 10.81 11.08
C TYR A 241 24.87 12.01 12.02
N ILE A 242 23.77 12.13 12.75
CA ILE A 242 23.58 13.13 13.82
C ILE A 242 23.12 12.35 15.05
N PRO A 243 24.00 12.09 16.04
CA PRO A 243 23.73 11.21 17.16
C PRO A 243 22.43 11.54 17.91
N GLU A 244 22.06 12.82 17.98
CA GLU A 244 20.92 13.33 18.72
C GLU A 244 19.56 12.96 18.10
N PHE A 245 19.53 12.50 16.85
CA PHE A 245 18.29 12.16 16.15
C PHE A 245 17.89 10.69 16.29
N ILE A 246 18.85 9.78 16.49
CA ILE A 246 18.60 8.34 16.62
C ILE A 246 19.04 7.81 17.99
N ALA A 247 18.79 6.55 18.30
CA ALA A 247 19.18 6.00 19.59
C ALA A 247 20.72 5.97 19.75
N ALA A 248 21.22 6.30 20.94
CA ALA A 248 22.67 6.31 21.22
C ALA A 248 23.35 4.94 20.99
N ASN A 249 22.58 3.86 21.04
CA ASN A 249 23.03 2.49 20.75
C ASN A 249 23.40 2.26 19.28
N GLN A 250 23.14 3.22 18.38
CA GLN A 250 23.53 3.16 16.97
C GLN A 250 24.97 3.67 16.72
N SER A 251 25.62 4.29 17.72
CA SER A 251 26.95 4.89 17.58
C SER A 251 28.03 3.91 17.10
N ALA A 252 28.03 2.67 17.59
CA ALA A 252 28.98 1.64 17.18
C ALA A 252 28.81 1.16 15.72
N ARG A 253 27.65 1.44 15.10
CA ARG A 253 27.35 1.11 13.70
C ARG A 253 27.80 2.20 12.72
N ALA A 254 28.08 3.40 13.24
CA ALA A 254 28.34 4.60 12.44
C ALA A 254 29.83 4.75 12.09
N ASP A 255 30.28 4.07 11.03
CA ASP A 255 31.65 4.09 10.52
C ASP A 255 31.80 4.64 9.08
N ASN A 256 30.67 4.97 8.42
CA ASN A 256 30.62 5.38 7.03
C ASN A 256 29.88 6.72 6.88
N LEU A 257 30.59 7.83 7.12
CA LEU A 257 29.96 9.13 7.38
C LEU A 257 30.35 10.22 6.37
N ILE A 258 29.37 11.05 5.98
CA ILE A 258 29.61 12.34 5.33
C ILE A 258 29.95 13.37 6.41
N LEU A 259 31.19 13.83 6.41
CA LEU A 259 31.69 14.84 7.34
C LEU A 259 31.41 16.26 6.83
N GLY A 260 31.53 17.25 7.72
CA GLY A 260 31.38 18.67 7.40
C GLY A 260 30.09 19.30 7.92
N THR A 261 29.83 20.54 7.49
CA THR A 261 28.63 21.29 7.85
C THR A 261 27.38 20.73 7.17
N ARG A 262 26.18 21.12 7.64
CA ARG A 262 24.90 20.72 7.02
C ARG A 262 24.83 21.08 5.53
N ALA A 263 25.36 22.23 5.15
CA ALA A 263 25.45 22.65 3.76
C ALA A 263 26.38 21.76 2.92
N GLN A 264 27.53 21.35 3.47
CA GLN A 264 28.47 20.43 2.80
C GLN A 264 27.85 19.04 2.65
N GLN A 265 27.18 18.56 3.70
CA GLN A 265 26.45 17.30 3.70
C GLN A 265 25.33 17.30 2.64
N LEU A 266 24.52 18.36 2.61
CA LEU A 266 23.48 18.54 1.58
C LEU A 266 24.08 18.45 0.17
N GLU A 267 25.15 19.19 -0.11
CA GLU A 267 25.75 19.18 -1.45
C GLU A 267 26.38 17.83 -1.79
N GLN A 268 26.94 17.09 -0.82
CA GLN A 268 27.43 15.73 -1.06
C GLN A 268 26.29 14.78 -1.45
N ILE A 269 25.16 14.79 -0.74
CA ILE A 269 23.99 13.97 -1.09
C ILE A 269 23.51 14.31 -2.52
N ARG A 270 23.46 15.59 -2.86
CA ARG A 270 23.08 16.03 -4.22
C ARG A 270 24.05 15.52 -5.28
N ARG A 271 25.36 15.55 -5.01
CA ARG A 271 26.38 14.98 -5.91
C ARG A 271 26.21 13.49 -6.08
N ASP A 272 25.96 12.76 -4.99
CA ASP A 272 25.74 11.31 -5.04
C ASP A 272 24.52 10.94 -5.90
N ILE A 273 23.42 11.72 -5.81
CA ILE A 273 22.24 11.54 -6.68
C ILE A 273 22.59 11.75 -8.16
N ARG A 274 23.35 12.80 -8.49
CA ARG A 274 23.78 13.08 -9.88
C ARG A 274 24.75 12.02 -10.39
N ASP A 275 25.68 11.58 -9.55
CA ASP A 275 26.64 10.53 -9.86
C ASP A 275 25.94 9.20 -10.14
N PHE A 276 25.00 8.79 -9.29
CA PHE A 276 24.19 7.59 -9.53
C PHE A 276 23.38 7.70 -10.83
N ARG A 277 22.68 8.83 -11.04
CA ARG A 277 21.89 9.06 -12.27
C ARG A 277 22.76 8.93 -13.53
N SER A 278 23.93 9.55 -13.54
CA SER A 278 24.81 9.58 -14.71
C SER A 278 25.57 8.26 -14.93
N SER A 279 26.16 7.68 -13.89
CA SER A 279 26.96 6.44 -13.99
C SER A 279 26.13 5.22 -14.37
N ALA A 280 24.86 5.15 -13.92
CA ALA A 280 23.94 4.07 -14.26
C ALA A 280 23.04 4.39 -15.47
N GLY A 281 23.17 5.58 -16.09
CA GLY A 281 22.41 5.98 -17.27
C GLY A 281 20.89 5.98 -17.03
N LEU A 282 20.45 6.56 -15.91
CA LEU A 282 19.07 6.51 -15.43
C LEU A 282 18.26 7.72 -15.91
N ASP A 283 17.01 7.48 -16.30
CA ASP A 283 16.08 8.56 -16.68
C ASP A 283 15.47 9.22 -15.44
N LYS A 284 15.19 8.40 -14.41
CA LYS A 284 14.56 8.84 -13.16
C LYS A 284 15.25 8.22 -11.95
N VAL A 285 15.22 8.96 -10.83
CA VAL A 285 15.69 8.49 -9.52
C VAL A 285 14.62 8.78 -8.48
N ILE A 286 14.31 7.79 -7.66
CA ILE A 286 13.46 7.93 -6.47
C ILE A 286 14.33 7.68 -5.25
N VAL A 287 14.23 8.57 -4.26
CA VAL A 287 14.91 8.45 -2.98
C VAL A 287 13.91 7.96 -1.94
N LEU A 288 14.26 6.92 -1.19
CA LEU A 288 13.38 6.34 -0.19
C LEU A 288 14.12 6.15 1.13
N TRP A 289 13.58 6.73 2.19
CA TRP A 289 14.10 6.60 3.55
C TRP A 289 13.63 5.29 4.18
N THR A 290 14.56 4.38 4.46
CA THR A 290 14.33 3.14 5.22
C THR A 290 15.37 2.95 6.34
N ALA A 291 15.99 4.05 6.79
CA ALA A 291 16.95 4.05 7.87
C ALA A 291 16.23 4.07 9.24
N ASN A 292 17.03 4.12 10.31
CA ASN A 292 16.54 4.21 11.68
C ASN A 292 15.46 5.28 11.84
N THR A 293 14.46 4.97 12.68
CA THR A 293 13.47 5.96 13.11
C THR A 293 14.18 7.07 13.87
N GLU A 294 14.03 8.30 13.41
CA GLU A 294 14.52 9.47 14.12
C GLU A 294 13.46 9.95 15.14
N ARG A 295 13.88 10.77 16.12
CA ARG A 295 12.93 11.56 16.92
C ARG A 295 12.25 12.62 16.04
N PHE A 296 11.16 13.20 16.52
CA PHE A 296 10.56 14.35 15.87
C PHE A 296 11.46 15.60 15.95
N CYS A 297 11.42 16.38 14.89
CA CYS A 297 11.90 17.76 14.86
C CYS A 297 10.81 18.69 15.36
N GLU A 298 11.16 19.73 16.11
CA GLU A 298 10.24 20.83 16.38
C GLU A 298 10.02 21.66 15.10
N VAL A 299 8.77 22.08 14.88
CA VAL A 299 8.44 23.02 13.81
C VAL A 299 8.51 24.43 14.40
N VAL A 300 9.49 25.21 13.98
CA VAL A 300 9.82 26.52 14.57
C VAL A 300 9.68 27.60 13.49
N PRO A 301 8.82 28.61 13.70
CA PRO A 301 8.71 29.76 12.80
C PRO A 301 10.06 30.44 12.58
N GLY A 302 10.39 30.77 11.33
CA GLY A 302 11.68 31.35 10.95
C GLY A 302 12.82 30.34 10.75
N LEU A 303 12.64 29.05 11.05
CA LEU A 303 13.67 28.02 10.85
C LEU A 303 13.30 26.98 9.80
N ASN A 304 12.15 26.33 9.92
CA ASN A 304 11.73 25.21 9.06
C ASN A 304 10.25 25.27 8.64
N ASP A 305 9.64 26.43 8.81
CA ASP A 305 8.26 26.76 8.47
C ASP A 305 8.06 27.11 6.98
N THR A 306 9.09 27.65 6.32
CA THR A 306 9.08 27.98 4.88
C THR A 306 10.29 27.40 4.15
N ALA A 307 10.18 27.26 2.83
CA ALA A 307 11.26 26.76 1.99
C ALA A 307 12.53 27.61 2.11
N GLU A 308 12.38 28.94 2.12
CA GLU A 308 13.49 29.88 2.27
C GLU A 308 14.17 29.74 3.63
N ASN A 309 13.39 29.71 4.71
CA ASN A 309 13.91 29.56 6.05
C ASN A 309 14.64 28.23 6.22
N LEU A 310 14.08 27.13 5.72
CA LEU A 310 14.72 25.81 5.79
C LEU A 310 16.08 25.78 5.07
N LEU A 311 16.15 26.33 3.85
CA LEU A 311 17.40 26.40 3.10
C LEU A 311 18.44 27.29 3.81
N ARG A 312 18.01 28.42 4.39
CA ARG A 312 18.87 29.29 5.20
C ARG A 312 19.38 28.58 6.46
N THR A 313 18.52 27.85 7.16
CA THR A 313 18.87 27.05 8.35
C THR A 313 19.96 26.03 8.02
N ILE A 314 19.86 25.35 6.87
CA ILE A 314 20.89 24.43 6.38
C ILE A 314 22.21 25.16 6.09
N GLN A 315 22.15 26.32 5.43
CA GLN A 315 23.33 27.13 5.12
C GLN A 315 24.07 27.61 6.37
N LEU A 316 23.32 27.99 7.41
CA LEU A 316 23.87 28.43 8.69
C LEU A 316 24.37 27.28 9.58
N GLY A 317 24.11 26.02 9.20
CA GLY A 317 24.51 24.85 9.98
C GLY A 317 23.73 24.64 11.27
N LEU A 318 22.50 25.16 11.33
CA LEU A 318 21.59 24.99 12.47
C LEU A 318 20.95 23.59 12.49
N GLU A 319 20.12 23.30 13.50
CA GLU A 319 19.49 21.99 13.67
C GLU A 319 18.56 21.64 12.49
N VAL A 320 18.92 20.59 11.75
CA VAL A 320 18.13 19.97 10.68
C VAL A 320 18.38 18.47 10.77
N SER A 321 17.31 17.65 10.75
CA SER A 321 17.49 16.20 10.80
C SER A 321 18.19 15.67 9.55
N PRO A 322 18.89 14.53 9.65
CA PRO A 322 19.42 13.84 8.48
C PRO A 322 18.33 13.57 7.44
N SER A 323 17.16 13.05 7.85
CA SER A 323 16.03 12.81 6.94
C SER A 323 15.59 14.05 6.17
N THR A 324 15.52 15.22 6.83
CA THR A 324 15.16 16.48 6.17
C THR A 324 16.24 16.91 5.16
N LEU A 325 17.52 16.70 5.46
CA LEU A 325 18.61 16.96 4.49
C LEU A 325 18.47 16.09 3.24
N PHE A 326 18.16 14.80 3.39
CA PHE A 326 17.93 13.91 2.25
C PHE A 326 16.68 14.32 1.45
N ALA A 327 15.59 14.71 2.12
CA ALA A 327 14.40 15.21 1.46
C ALA A 327 14.70 16.47 0.63
N VAL A 328 15.37 17.47 1.24
CA VAL A 328 15.77 18.71 0.55
C VAL A 328 16.73 18.42 -0.61
N ALA A 329 17.72 17.55 -0.43
CA ALA A 329 18.64 17.15 -1.51
C ALA A 329 17.88 16.55 -2.69
N SER A 330 16.97 15.62 -2.42
CA SER A 330 16.17 14.93 -3.43
C SER A 330 15.31 15.92 -4.21
N ILE A 331 14.61 16.82 -3.51
CA ILE A 331 13.76 17.86 -4.11
C ILE A 331 14.59 18.81 -4.99
N LEU A 332 15.78 19.22 -4.54
CA LEU A 332 16.66 20.09 -5.31
C LEU A 332 17.23 19.41 -6.58
N GLU A 333 17.33 18.08 -6.59
CA GLU A 333 17.73 17.28 -7.76
C GLU A 333 16.54 16.77 -8.60
N GLY A 334 15.32 17.24 -8.31
CA GLY A 334 14.12 16.83 -9.04
C GLY A 334 13.74 15.36 -8.84
N CYS A 335 14.19 14.74 -7.75
CA CYS A 335 13.96 13.34 -7.42
C CYS A 335 12.87 13.23 -6.36
N ALA A 336 11.92 12.32 -6.55
CA ALA A 336 10.87 12.10 -5.55
C ALA A 336 11.46 11.56 -4.24
N PHE A 337 10.90 11.97 -3.11
CA PHE A 337 11.35 11.53 -1.78
C PHE A 337 10.22 10.85 -1.01
N LEU A 338 10.45 9.60 -0.56
CA LEU A 338 9.47 8.81 0.17
C LEU A 338 9.98 8.49 1.57
N ASN A 339 9.24 8.90 2.60
CA ASN A 339 9.59 8.66 3.99
C ASN A 339 8.96 7.37 4.53
N GLY A 340 9.76 6.30 4.60
CA GLY A 340 9.34 4.99 5.12
C GLY A 340 9.32 4.87 6.64
N SER A 341 9.73 5.90 7.38
CA SER A 341 9.83 5.92 8.84
C SER A 341 8.91 6.99 9.44
N PRO A 342 8.60 6.95 10.75
CA PRO A 342 7.53 7.76 11.32
C PRO A 342 7.93 9.20 11.68
N GLN A 343 9.21 9.57 11.65
CA GLN A 343 9.62 10.93 11.97
C GLN A 343 9.02 11.95 10.98
N ASN A 344 8.77 13.17 11.45
CA ASN A 344 8.18 14.27 10.69
C ASN A 344 9.19 14.94 9.73
N THR A 345 9.82 14.15 8.86
CA THR A 345 10.82 14.58 7.86
C THR A 345 10.32 15.74 7.00
N LEU A 346 9.05 15.66 6.58
CA LEU A 346 8.43 16.59 5.65
C LEU A 346 7.80 17.77 6.41
N VAL A 347 8.66 18.53 7.10
CA VAL A 347 8.31 19.80 7.76
C VAL A 347 7.72 20.82 6.75
N PRO A 348 6.99 21.85 7.19
CA PRO A 348 6.31 22.79 6.29
C PRO A 348 7.22 23.39 5.21
N GLY A 349 8.46 23.77 5.57
CA GLY A 349 9.43 24.28 4.60
C GLY A 349 9.85 23.26 3.53
N ALA A 350 9.93 21.97 3.87
CA ALA A 350 10.24 20.91 2.90
C ALA A 350 9.04 20.65 1.97
N LEU A 351 7.81 20.66 2.50
CA LEU A 351 6.58 20.55 1.71
C LEU A 351 6.42 21.72 0.74
N GLU A 352 6.70 22.94 1.21
CA GLU A 352 6.67 24.13 0.37
C GLU A 352 7.73 24.04 -0.74
N LEU A 353 8.95 23.62 -0.42
CA LEU A 353 10.02 23.43 -1.40
C LEU A 353 9.64 22.38 -2.47
N ALA A 354 9.03 21.26 -2.06
CA ALA A 354 8.53 20.23 -2.97
C ALA A 354 7.49 20.79 -3.95
N ARG A 355 6.56 21.62 -3.45
CA ARG A 355 5.54 22.30 -4.27
C ARG A 355 6.17 23.29 -5.26
N GLN A 356 7.12 24.11 -4.80
CA GLN A 356 7.83 25.07 -5.66
C GLN A 356 8.60 24.37 -6.78
N ARG A 357 9.18 23.20 -6.49
CA ARG A 357 9.95 22.39 -7.46
C ARG A 357 9.10 21.40 -8.25
N ARG A 358 7.81 21.28 -7.96
CA ARG A 358 6.89 20.28 -8.55
C ARG A 358 7.43 18.85 -8.44
N VAL A 359 8.02 18.52 -7.29
CA VAL A 359 8.57 17.20 -6.97
C VAL A 359 7.61 16.47 -6.04
N PHE A 360 7.51 15.16 -6.23
CA PHE A 360 6.69 14.33 -5.37
C PHE A 360 7.38 13.97 -4.06
N VAL A 361 6.59 14.06 -2.99
CA VAL A 361 6.94 13.59 -1.66
C VAL A 361 5.81 12.70 -1.12
N GLY A 362 6.16 11.71 -0.32
CA GLY A 362 5.22 10.79 0.30
C GLY A 362 5.74 10.30 1.64
N GLY A 363 4.83 9.86 2.49
CA GLY A 363 5.11 9.45 3.86
C GLY A 363 3.82 9.47 4.68
N ASP A 364 3.82 9.09 5.96
CA ASP A 364 4.97 8.61 6.74
C ASP A 364 4.75 7.18 7.27
N ASP A 365 5.86 6.46 7.46
CA ASP A 365 5.97 5.11 8.07
C ASP A 365 5.30 3.96 7.29
N PHE A 366 6.03 2.89 6.95
CA PHE A 366 5.44 1.78 6.18
C PHE A 366 4.26 1.11 6.88
N LYS A 367 3.11 0.97 6.21
CA LYS A 367 1.93 0.24 6.72
C LYS A 367 2.08 -1.27 6.50
N SER A 368 2.98 -1.89 7.28
CA SER A 368 3.21 -3.34 7.31
C SER A 368 2.23 -4.07 8.27
N GLY A 369 2.57 -5.28 8.72
CA GLY A 369 1.71 -6.26 9.42
C GLY A 369 0.62 -5.72 10.34
N GLN A 370 0.96 -5.29 11.56
CA GLN A 370 -0.04 -4.96 12.60
C GLN A 370 -0.97 -3.79 12.20
N THR A 371 -0.40 -2.66 11.78
CA THR A 371 -1.20 -1.47 11.47
C THR A 371 -2.07 -1.66 10.24
N LYS A 372 -1.60 -2.45 9.25
CA LYS A 372 -2.41 -2.82 8.09
C LYS A 372 -3.64 -3.63 8.49
N VAL A 373 -3.46 -4.62 9.38
CA VAL A 373 -4.58 -5.40 9.93
C VAL A 373 -5.52 -4.53 10.77
N LYS A 374 -4.97 -3.64 11.62
CA LYS A 374 -5.79 -2.69 12.40
C LYS A 374 -6.69 -1.82 11.52
N SER A 375 -6.13 -1.29 10.43
CA SER A 375 -6.87 -0.44 9.48
C SER A 375 -8.04 -1.19 8.82
N VAL A 376 -7.93 -2.52 8.68
CA VAL A 376 -9.02 -3.38 8.19
C VAL A 376 -10.03 -3.68 9.28
N LEU A 377 -9.57 -4.08 10.47
CA LEU A 377 -10.45 -4.50 11.55
C LEU A 377 -11.31 -3.36 12.08
N VAL A 378 -10.74 -2.17 12.28
CA VAL A 378 -11.50 -1.03 12.82
C VAL A 378 -12.57 -0.57 11.81
N ASP A 379 -12.23 -0.50 10.53
CA ASP A 379 -13.18 -0.22 9.45
C ASP A 379 -14.32 -1.26 9.40
N PHE A 380 -13.97 -2.55 9.51
CA PHE A 380 -14.95 -3.64 9.60
C PHE A 380 -15.86 -3.54 10.84
N LEU A 381 -15.29 -3.34 12.03
CA LEU A 381 -16.04 -3.29 13.29
C LEU A 381 -17.02 -2.12 13.30
N ILE A 382 -16.53 -0.90 13.04
CA ILE A 382 -17.36 0.32 13.01
C ILE A 382 -18.36 0.26 11.86
N GLY A 383 -17.94 -0.19 10.67
CA GLY A 383 -18.81 -0.36 9.51
C GLY A 383 -19.92 -1.39 9.72
N SER A 384 -19.71 -2.36 10.60
CA SER A 384 -20.73 -3.35 11.01
C SER A 384 -21.63 -2.86 12.16
N GLY A 385 -21.46 -1.61 12.61
CA GLY A 385 -22.23 -1.04 13.72
C GLY A 385 -21.76 -1.48 15.12
N LEU A 386 -20.52 -1.98 15.24
CA LEU A 386 -19.93 -2.36 16.52
C LEU A 386 -19.13 -1.19 17.08
N LYS A 387 -19.46 -0.74 18.29
CA LYS A 387 -18.79 0.39 18.93
C LYS A 387 -17.49 -0.08 19.58
N THR A 388 -16.38 0.01 18.86
CA THR A 388 -15.05 -0.31 19.42
C THR A 388 -14.69 0.69 20.51
N MET A 389 -14.43 0.20 21.72
CA MET A 389 -14.15 0.99 22.92
C MET A 389 -12.72 0.84 23.43
N SER A 390 -12.03 -0.26 23.09
CA SER A 390 -10.64 -0.47 23.49
C SER A 390 -9.84 -1.16 22.40
N ILE A 391 -8.63 -0.65 22.16
CA ILE A 391 -7.64 -1.17 21.21
C ILE A 391 -6.28 -1.21 21.90
N VAL A 392 -5.83 -2.39 22.29
CA VAL A 392 -4.52 -2.58 22.92
C VAL A 392 -3.60 -3.32 21.96
N SER A 393 -2.53 -2.65 21.51
CA SER A 393 -1.59 -3.15 20.51
C SER A 393 -0.18 -3.33 21.07
N TYR A 394 0.15 -4.54 21.48
CA TYR A 394 1.49 -4.91 21.92
C TYR A 394 2.35 -5.43 20.76
N ASN A 395 3.65 -5.12 20.80
CA ASN A 395 4.64 -5.58 19.83
C ASN A 395 5.96 -5.89 20.50
N HIS A 396 6.65 -6.93 20.04
CA HIS A 396 8.08 -7.08 20.29
C HIS A 396 8.83 -7.62 19.08
N LEU A 397 10.07 -7.17 18.93
CA LEU A 397 10.99 -7.51 17.84
C LEU A 397 12.45 -7.38 18.32
N GLY A 398 13.35 -8.10 17.67
CA GLY A 398 14.76 -8.25 18.05
C GLY A 398 15.78 -7.73 17.04
N ASN A 399 15.32 -7.18 15.92
CA ASN A 399 16.16 -6.56 14.89
C ASN A 399 16.62 -5.14 15.30
N ASN A 400 17.40 -4.48 14.44
CA ASN A 400 17.93 -3.14 14.71
C ASN A 400 16.84 -2.06 14.83
N ASP A 401 15.68 -2.25 14.18
CA ASP A 401 14.54 -1.34 14.37
C ASP A 401 14.05 -1.40 15.82
N GLY A 402 13.80 -2.61 16.35
CA GLY A 402 13.45 -2.79 17.75
C GLY A 402 14.49 -2.22 18.72
N GLN A 403 15.79 -2.38 18.40
CA GLN A 403 16.87 -1.85 19.22
C GLN A 403 16.89 -0.31 19.22
N ASN A 404 16.64 0.33 18.08
CA ASN A 404 16.55 1.79 18.01
C ASN A 404 15.29 2.33 18.71
N LEU A 405 14.16 1.63 18.58
CA LEU A 405 12.89 1.98 19.21
C LEU A 405 12.85 1.71 20.72
N SER A 406 13.92 1.15 21.32
CA SER A 406 14.01 1.03 22.78
C SER A 406 14.20 2.40 23.48
N ALA A 407 14.63 3.41 22.72
CA ALA A 407 14.79 4.77 23.22
C ALA A 407 13.46 5.55 23.14
N PRO A 408 13.02 6.22 24.25
CA PRO A 408 11.71 6.87 24.29
C PRO A 408 11.43 7.91 23.19
N PRO A 409 12.38 8.80 22.79
CA PRO A 409 12.12 9.78 21.74
C PRO A 409 11.81 9.15 20.37
N GLN A 410 12.51 8.06 20.02
CA GLN A 410 12.30 7.32 18.78
C GLN A 410 11.01 6.49 18.84
N PHE A 411 10.69 5.92 20.01
CA PHE A 411 9.42 5.23 20.24
C PHE A 411 8.22 6.19 20.06
N ARG A 412 8.32 7.43 20.58
CA ARG A 412 7.23 8.41 20.49
C ARG A 412 6.79 8.68 19.05
N SER A 413 7.72 8.75 18.11
CA SER A 413 7.42 8.89 16.69
C SER A 413 6.57 7.74 16.16
N LYS A 414 6.92 6.50 16.53
CA LYS A 414 6.19 5.28 16.14
C LYS A 414 4.85 5.14 16.85
N GLU A 415 4.74 5.64 18.07
CA GLU A 415 3.51 5.65 18.85
C GLU A 415 2.47 6.53 18.16
N VAL A 416 2.83 7.77 17.81
CA VAL A 416 1.92 8.72 17.14
C VAL A 416 1.38 8.15 15.83
N SER A 417 2.24 7.63 14.94
CA SER A 417 1.80 7.09 13.64
C SER A 417 0.93 5.83 13.75
N LYS A 418 1.08 5.06 14.83
CA LYS A 418 0.26 3.86 15.09
C LYS A 418 -1.07 4.17 15.77
N SER A 419 -1.15 5.30 16.46
CA SER A 419 -2.36 5.72 17.15
C SER A 419 -3.36 6.39 16.21
N SER A 420 -2.91 7.28 15.33
CA SER A 420 -3.77 8.10 14.45
C SER A 420 -4.56 7.34 13.37
N VAL A 421 -4.39 6.03 13.26
CA VAL A 421 -4.96 5.22 12.17
C VAL A 421 -6.44 4.92 12.35
N VAL A 422 -7.03 5.26 13.50
CA VAL A 422 -8.43 4.95 13.84
C VAL A 422 -9.34 6.20 13.81
N ASP A 423 -8.73 7.38 13.81
CA ASP A 423 -9.40 8.67 14.06
C ASP A 423 -10.51 8.95 13.04
N ASP A 424 -10.24 8.78 11.74
CA ASP A 424 -11.21 9.05 10.67
C ASP A 424 -12.39 8.07 10.68
N MET A 425 -12.15 6.81 11.06
CA MET A 425 -13.23 5.81 11.18
C MET A 425 -14.14 6.11 12.38
N VAL A 426 -13.58 6.48 13.54
CA VAL A 426 -14.37 6.89 14.71
C VAL A 426 -15.22 8.13 14.38
N GLN A 427 -14.60 9.15 13.78
CA GLN A 427 -15.29 10.39 13.39
C GLN A 427 -16.38 10.17 12.33
N SER A 428 -16.27 9.11 11.52
CA SER A 428 -17.26 8.81 10.47
C SER A 428 -18.61 8.34 10.99
N ASN A 429 -18.70 7.92 12.27
CA ASN A 429 -19.91 7.30 12.82
C ASN A 429 -20.42 7.99 14.10
N PRO A 430 -21.13 9.12 13.97
CA PRO A 430 -21.69 9.86 15.10
C PRO A 430 -22.87 9.14 15.79
N VAL A 431 -23.33 8.00 15.26
CA VAL A 431 -24.34 7.16 15.92
C VAL A 431 -23.71 6.32 17.03
N LEU A 432 -22.50 5.81 16.80
CA LEU A 432 -21.76 5.03 17.79
C LEU A 432 -21.00 5.94 18.76
N TYR A 433 -20.40 7.01 18.27
CA TYR A 433 -19.51 7.87 19.04
C TYR A 433 -20.09 9.28 19.20
N ALA A 434 -20.18 9.74 20.45
CA ALA A 434 -20.49 11.14 20.73
C ALA A 434 -19.33 12.06 20.27
N PRO A 435 -19.56 13.37 20.06
CA PRO A 435 -18.49 14.30 19.73
C PRO A 435 -17.36 14.27 20.78
N GLY A 436 -16.15 13.94 20.35
CA GLY A 436 -14.97 13.81 21.22
C GLY A 436 -14.86 12.48 21.98
N GLU A 437 -15.77 11.54 21.75
CA GLU A 437 -15.65 10.17 22.26
C GLU A 437 -14.67 9.36 21.40
N GLU A 438 -13.66 8.77 22.03
CA GLU A 438 -12.63 7.97 21.39
C GLU A 438 -12.45 6.66 22.17
N PRO A 439 -12.08 5.55 21.49
CA PRO A 439 -11.71 4.32 22.18
C PRO A 439 -10.42 4.51 22.98
N ASP A 440 -10.29 3.78 24.09
CA ASP A 440 -9.00 3.59 24.75
C ASP A 440 -8.03 2.97 23.75
N HIS A 441 -6.90 3.63 23.46
CA HIS A 441 -5.93 3.13 22.49
C HIS A 441 -4.52 3.15 23.08
N CYS A 442 -3.97 1.96 23.32
CA CYS A 442 -2.62 1.77 23.85
C CYS A 442 -1.72 1.06 22.83
N VAL A 443 -0.52 1.61 22.61
CA VAL A 443 0.50 1.02 21.72
C VAL A 443 1.76 0.74 22.52
N VAL A 444 2.26 -0.49 22.46
CA VAL A 444 3.49 -0.91 23.15
C VAL A 444 4.44 -1.55 22.16
N ILE A 445 5.72 -1.19 22.24
CA ILE A 445 6.81 -1.83 21.50
C ILE A 445 7.93 -2.17 22.50
N LYS A 446 8.42 -3.41 22.45
CA LYS A 446 9.54 -3.87 23.27
C LYS A 446 10.64 -4.50 22.43
N TYR A 447 11.89 -4.23 22.79
CA TYR A 447 13.04 -4.88 22.21
C TYR A 447 13.26 -6.25 22.87
N VAL A 448 13.16 -7.32 22.08
CA VAL A 448 13.37 -8.70 22.53
C VAL A 448 14.31 -9.37 21.54
N PRO A 449 15.63 -9.39 21.79
CA PRO A 449 16.65 -9.82 20.80
C PRO A 449 16.38 -11.19 20.17
N TYR A 450 15.86 -12.14 20.96
CA TYR A 450 15.69 -13.53 20.56
C TYR A 450 14.83 -13.74 19.31
N VAL A 451 13.84 -12.87 19.06
CA VAL A 451 12.93 -13.05 17.91
C VAL A 451 13.48 -12.45 16.61
N GLY A 452 14.60 -11.72 16.64
CA GLY A 452 15.20 -11.13 15.44
C GLY A 452 14.20 -10.29 14.65
N ASP A 453 14.14 -10.50 13.33
CA ASP A 453 13.21 -9.84 12.42
C ASP A 453 11.75 -10.34 12.52
N SER A 454 11.54 -11.48 13.18
CA SER A 454 10.23 -12.15 13.37
C SER A 454 9.41 -11.46 14.47
N LYS A 455 8.99 -10.22 14.18
CA LYS A 455 8.17 -9.38 15.04
C LYS A 455 6.89 -10.11 15.44
N ARG A 456 6.52 -10.02 16.72
CA ARG A 456 5.24 -10.52 17.23
C ARG A 456 4.34 -9.36 17.59
N ALA A 457 3.15 -9.32 17.00
CA ALA A 457 2.07 -8.41 17.32
C ALA A 457 0.97 -9.15 18.07
N LEU A 458 0.52 -8.58 19.19
CA LEU A 458 -0.61 -9.06 19.96
C LEU A 458 -1.58 -7.89 20.11
N ASP A 459 -2.79 -8.07 19.62
CA ASP A 459 -3.81 -7.02 19.61
C ASP A 459 -5.08 -7.52 20.29
N GLU A 460 -5.68 -6.69 21.13
CA GLU A 460 -7.00 -6.90 21.70
C GLU A 460 -7.92 -5.76 21.27
N TYR A 461 -9.08 -6.11 20.70
CA TYR A 461 -10.15 -5.18 20.34
C TYR A 461 -11.38 -5.52 21.16
N THR A 462 -11.87 -4.59 21.97
CA THR A 462 -13.11 -4.75 22.73
C THR A 462 -14.15 -3.74 22.24
N SER A 463 -15.33 -4.23 21.87
CA SER A 463 -16.45 -3.43 21.36
C SER A 463 -17.72 -3.65 22.18
N GLU A 464 -18.52 -2.60 22.32
CA GLU A 464 -19.88 -2.69 22.84
C GLU A 464 -20.86 -3.17 21.77
N LEU A 465 -21.82 -3.98 22.20
CA LEU A 465 -22.90 -4.56 21.40
C LEU A 465 -24.26 -4.04 21.89
N MET A 466 -25.32 -4.47 21.20
CA MET A 466 -26.69 -4.23 21.65
C MET A 466 -26.91 -4.69 23.10
N LEU A 467 -27.75 -3.96 23.83
CA LEU A 467 -28.20 -4.30 25.20
C LEU A 467 -27.06 -4.46 26.22
N GLY A 468 -25.92 -3.77 26.01
CA GLY A 468 -24.78 -3.80 26.93
C GLY A 468 -23.90 -5.04 26.82
N GLY A 469 -24.07 -5.85 25.76
CA GLY A 469 -23.15 -6.94 25.47
C GLY A 469 -21.77 -6.44 25.05
N THR A 470 -20.76 -7.31 25.12
CA THR A 470 -19.41 -7.00 24.65
C THR A 470 -18.92 -8.05 23.65
N ASN A 471 -18.10 -7.62 22.71
CA ASN A 471 -17.33 -8.48 21.83
C ASN A 471 -15.84 -8.20 22.04
N THR A 472 -15.05 -9.24 22.23
CA THR A 472 -13.60 -9.14 22.36
C THR A 472 -12.92 -10.01 21.31
N LEU A 473 -12.02 -9.41 20.54
CA LEU A 473 -11.18 -10.10 19.56
C LEU A 473 -9.73 -10.03 20.03
N VAL A 474 -9.10 -11.19 20.21
CA VAL A 474 -7.66 -11.30 20.51
C VAL A 474 -6.95 -11.86 19.28
N LEU A 475 -5.95 -11.13 18.79
CA LEU A 475 -5.18 -11.49 17.62
C LEU A 475 -3.71 -11.66 17.98
N HIS A 476 -3.12 -12.74 17.50
CA HIS A 476 -1.67 -12.92 17.48
C HIS A 476 -1.19 -12.97 16.03
N ASN A 477 -0.25 -12.10 15.68
CA ASN A 477 0.33 -12.02 14.35
C ASN A 477 1.85 -12.12 14.42
N THR A 478 2.41 -13.18 13.83
CA THR A 478 3.85 -13.31 13.61
C THR A 478 4.19 -12.70 12.25
N CYS A 479 4.95 -11.61 12.29
CA CYS A 479 5.30 -10.79 11.15
C CYS A 479 6.81 -10.88 10.91
N GLU A 480 7.23 -11.48 9.80
CA GLU A 480 8.59 -11.26 9.29
C GLU A 480 8.65 -9.84 8.72
N ASP A 481 9.13 -8.88 9.52
CA ASP A 481 8.86 -7.46 9.29
C ASP A 481 9.47 -6.96 7.97
N SER A 482 10.70 -7.38 7.68
CA SER A 482 11.40 -7.01 6.44
C SER A 482 10.77 -7.64 5.19
N LEU A 483 10.26 -8.87 5.30
CA LEU A 483 9.55 -9.54 4.19
C LEU A 483 8.17 -8.90 3.93
N LEU A 484 7.58 -8.23 4.92
CA LEU A 484 6.36 -7.44 4.73
C LEU A 484 6.66 -6.01 4.26
N ALA A 485 7.80 -5.43 4.65
CA ALA A 485 8.19 -4.06 4.30
C ALA A 485 8.79 -3.94 2.90
N ALA A 486 9.62 -4.89 2.46
CA ALA A 486 10.27 -4.82 1.15
C ALA A 486 9.28 -4.74 -0.04
N PRO A 487 8.18 -5.52 -0.08
CA PRO A 487 7.18 -5.37 -1.13
C PRO A 487 6.43 -4.03 -1.09
N ILE A 488 6.24 -3.45 0.09
CA ILE A 488 5.66 -2.09 0.24
C ILE A 488 6.60 -1.04 -0.36
N MET A 489 7.90 -1.15 -0.10
CA MET A 489 8.91 -0.26 -0.71
C MET A 489 8.89 -0.37 -2.23
N LEU A 490 8.75 -1.59 -2.76
CA LEU A 490 8.61 -1.82 -4.19
C LEU A 490 7.37 -1.10 -4.76
N ASP A 491 6.20 -1.32 -4.16
CA ASP A 491 4.96 -0.66 -4.60
C ASP A 491 5.05 0.87 -4.52
N LEU A 492 5.68 1.41 -3.48
CA LEU A 492 5.90 2.84 -3.30
C LEU A 492 6.70 3.44 -4.45
N VAL A 493 7.80 2.79 -4.83
CA VAL A 493 8.66 3.21 -5.94
C VAL A 493 7.89 3.15 -7.26
N LEU A 494 7.21 2.03 -7.55
CA LEU A 494 6.55 1.79 -8.82
C LEU A 494 5.34 2.72 -9.03
N LEU A 495 4.51 2.91 -8.01
CA LEU A 495 3.37 3.82 -8.08
C LEU A 495 3.81 5.28 -8.17
N THR A 496 4.89 5.66 -7.47
CA THR A 496 5.44 7.03 -7.57
C THR A 496 5.95 7.31 -8.98
N GLU A 497 6.68 6.37 -9.59
CA GLU A 497 7.13 6.51 -10.97
C GLU A 497 5.94 6.64 -11.94
N LEU A 498 4.94 5.77 -11.79
CA LEU A 498 3.74 5.80 -12.63
C LEU A 498 3.01 7.15 -12.50
N CYS A 499 2.87 7.68 -11.29
CA CYS A 499 2.27 9.00 -11.05
C CYS A 499 3.05 10.13 -11.76
N GLN A 500 4.38 10.02 -11.91
CA GLN A 500 5.19 11.00 -12.66
C GLN A 500 4.94 10.96 -14.17
N ARG A 501 4.26 9.94 -14.69
CA ARG A 501 3.87 9.82 -16.10
C ARG A 501 2.41 10.17 -16.38
N VAL A 502 1.63 10.44 -15.33
CA VAL A 502 0.22 10.79 -15.44
C VAL A 502 0.07 12.30 -15.33
N SER A 503 -0.70 12.84 -16.27
CA SER A 503 -1.18 14.21 -16.27
C SER A 503 -2.68 14.23 -16.58
N PHE A 504 -3.36 15.27 -16.15
CA PHE A 504 -4.79 15.44 -16.42
C PHE A 504 -5.16 16.92 -16.50
N CYS A 505 -6.27 17.21 -17.19
CA CYS A 505 -6.91 18.51 -17.18
C CYS A 505 -8.44 18.34 -17.11
N THR A 506 -9.16 19.44 -16.94
CA THR A 506 -10.64 19.46 -16.93
C THR A 506 -11.17 20.37 -18.02
N ASP A 507 -12.47 20.26 -18.34
CA ASP A 507 -13.09 21.20 -19.28
C ASP A 507 -13.03 22.67 -18.81
N ALA A 508 -12.99 22.90 -17.50
CA ALA A 508 -12.91 24.23 -16.90
C ALA A 508 -11.48 24.77 -16.80
N ASP A 509 -10.50 23.88 -16.71
CA ASP A 509 -9.08 24.18 -16.65
C ASP A 509 -8.33 23.22 -17.61
N PRO A 510 -8.16 23.63 -18.88
CA PRO A 510 -7.64 22.77 -19.93
C PRO A 510 -6.11 22.61 -19.88
N GLU A 511 -5.41 23.33 -19.00
CA GLU A 511 -3.96 23.19 -18.85
C GLU A 511 -3.62 21.83 -18.21
N PRO A 512 -2.75 21.00 -18.84
CA PRO A 512 -2.32 19.75 -18.23
C PRO A 512 -1.59 20.00 -16.92
N GLN A 513 -2.06 19.37 -15.85
CA GLN A 513 -1.40 19.34 -14.56
C GLN A 513 -1.06 17.91 -14.15
N SER A 514 -0.13 17.76 -13.22
CA SER A 514 0.16 16.48 -12.57
C SER A 514 -0.54 16.41 -11.22
N PHE A 515 -0.35 15.30 -10.50
CA PHE A 515 -0.80 15.20 -9.12
C PHE A 515 -0.17 16.29 -8.23
N HIS A 516 -0.81 16.54 -7.08
CA HIS A 516 -0.22 17.40 -6.05
C HIS A 516 1.13 16.83 -5.58
N SER A 517 2.09 17.69 -5.20
CA SER A 517 3.42 17.29 -4.74
C SER A 517 3.39 16.28 -3.58
N VAL A 518 2.39 16.37 -2.69
CA VAL A 518 2.10 15.34 -1.69
C VAL A 518 1.27 14.23 -2.33
N LEU A 519 1.87 13.07 -2.58
CA LEU A 519 1.22 11.93 -3.23
C LEU A 519 0.37 11.10 -2.24
N SER A 520 -0.80 11.61 -1.86
CA SER A 520 -1.74 10.92 -0.96
C SER A 520 -2.27 9.59 -1.52
N LEU A 521 -2.17 9.36 -2.84
CA LEU A 521 -2.46 8.07 -3.48
C LEU A 521 -1.71 6.90 -2.83
N LEU A 522 -0.51 7.16 -2.30
CA LEU A 522 0.33 6.17 -1.63
C LEU A 522 -0.16 5.80 -0.22
N GLY A 523 -1.29 6.34 0.26
CA GLY A 523 -1.74 6.14 1.64
C GLY A 523 -2.01 4.69 2.04
N PHE A 524 -2.30 3.80 1.07
CA PHE A 524 -2.39 2.35 1.28
C PHE A 524 -1.10 1.75 1.86
N LEU A 525 0.05 2.39 1.59
CA LEU A 525 1.39 1.93 1.90
C LEU A 525 2.01 2.63 3.13
N PHE A 526 1.37 3.69 3.63
CA PHE A 526 1.83 4.49 4.79
C PHE A 526 0.87 4.42 5.98
N LYS A 527 1.40 4.42 7.21
CA LYS A 527 0.62 4.38 8.46
C LYS A 527 -0.04 5.72 8.74
N ALA A 528 0.72 6.81 8.57
CA ALA A 528 0.28 8.17 8.78
C ALA A 528 0.39 8.94 7.46
N PRO A 529 -0.53 8.71 6.50
CA PRO A 529 -0.38 9.25 5.15
C PRO A 529 -0.47 10.77 5.16
N LEU A 530 0.52 11.43 4.56
CA LEU A 530 0.49 12.85 4.28
C LEU A 530 -0.55 13.14 3.20
N VAL A 531 -1.26 14.25 3.38
CA VAL A 531 -2.31 14.70 2.46
C VAL A 531 -2.09 16.15 2.07
N PRO A 532 -2.57 16.59 0.89
CA PRO A 532 -2.57 18.00 0.52
C PRO A 532 -3.29 18.86 1.56
N PRO A 533 -2.87 20.12 1.77
CA PRO A 533 -3.54 21.02 2.71
C PRO A 533 -5.05 21.10 2.49
N GLY A 534 -5.84 20.96 3.56
CA GLY A 534 -7.31 20.97 3.52
C GLY A 534 -7.96 19.68 3.05
N SER A 535 -7.19 18.65 2.65
CA SER A 535 -7.73 17.33 2.33
C SER A 535 -7.90 16.47 3.59
N PRO A 536 -8.93 15.61 3.66
CA PRO A 536 -9.08 14.67 4.78
C PRO A 536 -8.04 13.56 4.71
N VAL A 537 -7.60 13.10 5.88
CA VAL A 537 -6.85 11.84 6.01
C VAL A 537 -7.83 10.68 5.95
N VAL A 538 -7.48 9.65 5.18
CA VAL A 538 -8.25 8.39 5.09
C VAL A 538 -7.33 7.26 5.46
N ASN A 539 -7.62 6.52 6.53
CA ASN A 539 -6.82 5.38 6.98
C ASN A 539 -7.43 4.01 6.64
N ALA A 540 -8.74 3.96 6.43
CA ALA A 540 -9.46 2.74 6.05
C ALA A 540 -8.81 2.07 4.82
N LEU A 541 -8.28 0.86 5.01
CA LEU A 541 -7.36 0.24 4.04
C LEU A 541 -8.02 0.00 2.66
N PHE A 542 -9.26 -0.47 2.65
CA PHE A 542 -9.96 -0.77 1.39
C PHE A 542 -10.34 0.49 0.63
N ARG A 543 -10.69 1.59 1.32
CA ARG A 543 -10.89 2.90 0.67
C ARG A 543 -9.62 3.40 0.00
N GLN A 544 -8.46 3.21 0.65
CA GLN A 544 -7.17 3.55 0.08
C GLN A 544 -6.83 2.68 -1.14
N ARG A 545 -7.08 1.36 -1.07
CA ARG A 545 -6.89 0.46 -2.23
C ARG A 545 -7.79 0.84 -3.40
N SER A 546 -9.08 1.08 -3.16
CA SER A 546 -10.03 1.51 -4.18
C SER A 546 -9.65 2.85 -4.80
N CYS A 547 -9.04 3.77 -4.05
CA CYS A 547 -8.52 5.02 -4.60
C CYS A 547 -7.46 4.75 -5.68
N ILE A 548 -6.45 3.91 -5.39
CA ILE A 548 -5.41 3.55 -6.36
C ILE A 548 -6.06 2.89 -7.57
N GLU A 549 -6.89 1.87 -7.36
CA GLU A 549 -7.57 1.14 -8.43
C GLU A 549 -8.39 2.08 -9.33
N ASN A 550 -9.22 2.93 -8.73
CA ASN A 550 -10.12 3.81 -9.48
C ASN A 550 -9.36 4.89 -10.28
N ILE A 551 -8.23 5.39 -9.78
CA ILE A 551 -7.38 6.31 -10.53
C ILE A 551 -6.76 5.61 -11.74
N LEU A 552 -6.25 4.39 -11.57
CA LEU A 552 -5.68 3.62 -12.68
C LEU A 552 -6.75 3.24 -13.71
N ARG A 553 -7.96 2.88 -13.27
CA ARG A 553 -9.12 2.64 -14.13
C ARG A 553 -9.52 3.89 -14.90
N ALA A 554 -9.55 5.06 -14.26
CA ALA A 554 -9.84 6.32 -14.93
C ALA A 554 -8.82 6.65 -16.04
N CYS A 555 -7.55 6.31 -15.83
CA CYS A 555 -6.50 6.49 -16.85
C CYS A 555 -6.70 5.64 -18.12
N VAL A 556 -7.55 4.61 -18.06
CA VAL A 556 -7.97 3.77 -19.19
C VAL A 556 -9.48 3.89 -19.48
N GLY A 557 -10.13 4.95 -18.99
CA GLY A 557 -11.54 5.24 -19.26
C GLY A 557 -12.56 4.30 -18.61
N LEU A 558 -12.14 3.45 -17.67
CA LEU A 558 -13.04 2.54 -16.95
C LEU A 558 -13.66 3.23 -15.71
N PRO A 559 -14.97 3.04 -15.45
CA PRO A 559 -15.59 3.55 -14.24
C PRO A 559 -15.16 2.75 -13.00
N PRO A 560 -15.35 3.30 -11.79
CA PRO A 560 -15.19 2.56 -10.53
C PRO A 560 -16.12 1.34 -10.48
N GLN A 561 -15.66 0.28 -9.82
CA GLN A 561 -16.52 -0.87 -9.54
C GLN A 561 -17.61 -0.49 -8.53
N ASN A 562 -18.88 -0.69 -8.92
CA ASN A 562 -20.04 -0.28 -8.11
C ASN A 562 -20.61 -1.41 -7.23
N HIS A 563 -20.26 -2.67 -7.52
CA HIS A 563 -20.73 -3.86 -6.80
C HIS A 563 -22.27 -4.02 -6.71
N MET A 564 -23.05 -3.32 -7.54
CA MET A 564 -24.51 -3.37 -7.49
C MET A 564 -25.04 -4.67 -8.07
N LEU A 565 -24.41 -5.20 -9.13
CA LEU A 565 -24.80 -6.44 -9.85
C LEU A 565 -26.31 -6.46 -10.18
N LEU A 566 -26.84 -5.34 -10.67
CA LEU A 566 -28.29 -5.17 -10.91
C LEU A 566 -28.81 -6.14 -11.97
N GLU A 567 -27.98 -6.50 -12.94
CA GLU A 567 -28.22 -7.54 -13.94
C GLU A 567 -28.61 -8.90 -13.31
N HIS A 568 -28.20 -9.16 -12.07
CA HIS A 568 -28.55 -10.37 -11.31
C HIS A 568 -29.65 -10.15 -10.27
N LYS A 569 -30.13 -8.91 -10.10
CA LYS A 569 -31.15 -8.52 -9.10
C LYS A 569 -32.47 -8.07 -9.74
N MET A 570 -32.57 -8.10 -11.06
CA MET A 570 -33.77 -7.74 -11.81
C MET A 570 -34.54 -8.99 -12.26
N GLU A 571 -35.84 -9.04 -11.99
CA GLU A 571 -36.73 -10.12 -12.47
C GLU A 571 -36.97 -10.04 -13.98
N ARG A 572 -36.95 -8.83 -14.55
CA ARG A 572 -37.13 -8.60 -15.99
C ARG A 572 -35.76 -8.38 -16.64
N PRO A 573 -35.47 -9.01 -17.79
CA PRO A 573 -34.25 -8.75 -18.54
C PRO A 573 -34.34 -7.33 -19.15
N GLY A 574 -33.86 -6.33 -18.41
CA GLY A 574 -33.83 -4.92 -18.83
C GLY A 574 -32.44 -4.41 -19.20
N LEU A 575 -31.38 -5.10 -18.75
CA LEU A 575 -29.99 -4.85 -19.10
C LEU A 575 -29.56 -5.90 -20.11
N THR A 576 -29.78 -5.64 -21.40
CA THR A 576 -29.13 -6.46 -22.44
C THR A 576 -27.62 -6.23 -22.34
N ARG A 577 -26.85 -7.28 -22.11
CA ARG A 577 -25.38 -7.27 -22.24
C ARG A 577 -25.05 -6.85 -23.68
N GLY A 578 -24.75 -5.58 -23.88
CA GLY A 578 -24.40 -5.06 -25.20
C GLY A 578 -23.09 -5.69 -25.64
N GLY A 579 -23.13 -6.42 -26.76
CA GLY A 579 -21.92 -6.78 -27.49
C GLY A 579 -21.20 -5.54 -28.04
N PRO A 580 -20.02 -5.71 -28.68
CA PRO A 580 -19.21 -4.58 -29.13
C PRO A 580 -20.02 -3.66 -30.03
N VAL A 581 -20.17 -2.40 -29.62
CA VAL A 581 -20.80 -1.37 -30.45
C VAL A 581 -19.78 -1.00 -31.52
N VAL A 582 -19.83 -1.69 -32.65
CA VAL A 582 -19.17 -1.22 -33.89
C VAL A 582 -19.88 0.08 -34.26
N ALA A 583 -19.19 1.21 -34.06
CA ALA A 583 -19.69 2.52 -34.41
C ALA A 583 -19.98 2.56 -35.92
N ALA A 584 -21.27 2.49 -36.28
CA ALA A 584 -21.70 2.83 -37.63
C ALA A 584 -21.56 4.35 -37.81
N CYS A 585 -20.68 4.76 -38.72
CA CYS A 585 -20.51 6.15 -39.13
C CYS A 585 -21.86 6.79 -39.52
N PRO A 586 -22.14 8.04 -39.13
CA PRO A 586 -23.36 8.72 -39.55
C PRO A 586 -23.23 9.16 -41.01
N VAL A 587 -23.99 8.52 -41.90
CA VAL A 587 -24.17 9.00 -43.27
C VAL A 587 -25.13 10.21 -43.25
N PRO A 588 -24.87 11.30 -44.00
CA PRO A 588 -25.66 12.53 -43.90
C PRO A 588 -27.05 12.37 -44.54
N CYS A 589 -28.08 12.87 -43.84
CA CYS A 589 -29.43 13.04 -44.39
C CYS A 589 -29.41 13.86 -45.70
N LYS A 590 -29.80 13.24 -46.81
CA LYS A 590 -30.11 13.95 -48.07
C LYS A 590 -31.52 14.53 -48.03
N LYS A 591 -31.62 15.81 -48.43
CA LYS A 591 -32.86 16.57 -48.64
C LYS A 591 -33.57 16.17 -49.96
N GLY A 592 -34.90 16.05 -49.88
CA GLY A 592 -35.91 16.32 -50.93
C GLY A 592 -36.24 15.20 -51.95
N PRO A 593 -37.38 15.27 -52.68
CA PRO A 593 -38.33 16.39 -52.81
C PRO A 593 -39.83 16.07 -52.58
N ALA A 594 -40.63 17.15 -52.52
CA ALA A 594 -42.06 17.21 -52.28
C ALA A 594 -42.95 16.60 -53.40
N PRO A 595 -44.18 16.15 -53.08
CA PRO A 595 -45.15 15.77 -54.11
C PRO A 595 -46.02 16.95 -54.56
N THR A 596 -46.09 17.13 -55.87
CA THR A 596 -46.96 18.04 -56.60
C THR A 596 -48.42 17.56 -56.62
N ALA A 597 -49.34 18.49 -56.39
CA ALA A 597 -50.79 18.32 -56.49
C ALA A 597 -51.28 18.17 -57.94
N PRO A 598 -52.48 17.59 -58.17
CA PRO A 598 -53.25 17.83 -59.37
C PRO A 598 -54.33 18.91 -59.14
N ASN A 599 -54.46 19.82 -60.10
CA ASN A 599 -55.57 20.78 -60.20
C ASN A 599 -56.91 20.06 -60.46
N GLY A 600 -57.96 20.51 -59.78
CA GLY A 600 -59.36 20.20 -60.08
C GLY A 600 -60.27 21.25 -59.48
N CYS A 601 -60.95 22.00 -60.33
CA CYS A 601 -61.76 23.18 -60.06
C CYS A 601 -63.01 22.98 -59.17
N THR A 602 -63.51 24.12 -58.69
CA THR A 602 -64.90 24.55 -58.42
C THR A 602 -65.36 24.67 -56.96
N GLY A 603 -66.01 25.81 -56.66
CA GLY A 603 -67.06 25.90 -55.64
C GLY A 603 -66.78 26.81 -54.45
N ASP A 604 -67.06 28.10 -54.64
CA ASP A 604 -67.93 28.94 -53.81
C ASP A 604 -67.78 29.06 -52.27
N ALA A 605 -67.73 30.35 -51.90
CA ALA A 605 -68.55 31.03 -50.89
C ALA A 605 -68.10 31.08 -49.42
N ASN A 606 -67.81 32.34 -49.04
CA ASN A 606 -68.32 33.08 -47.88
C ASN A 606 -67.93 32.67 -46.45
N GLY A 607 -67.49 33.67 -45.69
CA GLY A 607 -67.88 33.78 -44.28
C GLY A 607 -66.84 34.36 -43.33
N HIS A 608 -66.81 35.69 -43.22
CA HIS A 608 -66.59 36.46 -41.98
C HIS A 608 -67.16 35.76 -40.71
N SER A 609 -66.77 35.99 -39.45
CA SER A 609 -65.84 36.89 -38.76
C SER A 609 -66.03 36.67 -37.23
N GLN A 610 -65.06 37.11 -36.42
CA GLN A 610 -65.20 37.64 -35.04
C GLN A 610 -65.49 36.65 -33.88
N VAL A 611 -64.56 36.49 -32.93
CA VAL A 611 -64.33 37.29 -31.68
C VAL A 611 -65.32 36.92 -30.57
N ASP A 612 -64.85 36.27 -29.50
CA ASP A 612 -64.76 36.88 -28.16
C ASP A 612 -64.15 35.92 -27.11
N ALA A 613 -63.52 36.52 -26.10
CA ALA A 613 -62.75 35.90 -25.03
C ALA A 613 -63.63 35.64 -23.77
N PRO A 614 -63.09 35.64 -22.53
CA PRO A 614 -62.58 34.48 -21.79
C PRO A 614 -63.33 34.26 -20.45
N GLN A 615 -63.08 33.15 -19.74
CA GLN A 615 -63.21 33.13 -18.27
C GLN A 615 -62.50 31.92 -17.61
N MET A 616 -61.78 32.22 -16.53
CA MET A 616 -61.09 31.29 -15.61
C MET A 616 -62.07 30.72 -14.53
N PRO A 617 -61.61 30.21 -13.35
CA PRO A 617 -61.23 28.83 -13.09
C PRO A 617 -61.96 28.23 -11.86
N THR A 618 -61.81 26.91 -11.62
CA THR A 618 -61.90 26.19 -10.32
C THR A 618 -61.64 24.71 -10.67
N THR A 619 -60.82 23.90 -9.99
CA THR A 619 -60.41 23.79 -8.58
C THR A 619 -59.09 23.04 -8.51
#